data_AF-A0A4U0WX13-F1
#
_entry.id   AF-A0A4U0WX13-F1
#
_cell.length_a   1.000
_cell.length_b   1.000
_cell.length_c   1.000
_cell.angle_alpha   90.00
_cell.angle_beta   90.00
_cell.angle_gamma   90.00
#
_symmetry.space_group_name_H-M   'P 1'
#
loop_
_entity.id
_entity.type
_entity.pdbx_description
1 polymer ?
#
loop_
_entity_poly.entity_id
_entity_poly.type
_entity_poly.pdbx_seq_one_letter_code
_entity_poly.pdbx_strand_id
1 'polypeptide(L)'
;MSKAASAVVLLHVLLVLKLVTSVFGHGGHDQAPIAPDTDWATKHMAEEHHINSFDAGSFFNLHDYDSSGTWTPDDIRRTYGLMDESTKNVPEERKAQVVKAVLDLFDRDASGTVSYAEFTVGDARGLKLPDFGLGPGHHGDDEYEYEIHHFEKYHDENT
;
A
#
# COMPACT_ATOMS: atom_id res chain seq x y z
N MET A 1 28.87 52.70 -15.58
CA MET A 1 28.45 51.28 -15.75
C MET A 1 29.33 50.41 -14.84
N SER A 2 28.80 49.32 -14.29
CA SER A 2 29.56 48.28 -13.54
C SER A 2 29.83 48.50 -12.03
N LYS A 3 28.78 48.51 -11.20
CA LYS A 3 28.84 47.98 -9.80
C LYS A 3 27.51 47.38 -9.36
N ALA A 4 26.38 47.98 -9.74
CA ALA A 4 25.05 47.54 -9.33
C ALA A 4 24.60 46.20 -9.94
N ALA A 5 24.94 45.92 -11.21
CA ALA A 5 24.55 44.66 -11.87
C ALA A 5 25.27 43.42 -11.28
N SER A 6 26.48 43.61 -10.73
CA SER A 6 27.29 42.50 -10.19
C SER A 6 26.81 42.04 -8.81
N ALA A 7 26.27 42.96 -7.99
CA ALA A 7 25.71 42.63 -6.67
C ALA A 7 24.38 41.85 -6.76
N VAL A 8 23.55 42.16 -7.76
CA VAL A 8 22.26 41.46 -7.96
C VAL A 8 22.48 40.03 -8.45
N VAL A 9 23.45 39.79 -9.35
CA VAL A 9 23.79 38.43 -9.81
C VAL A 9 24.37 37.59 -8.66
N LEU A 10 25.20 38.18 -7.80
CA LEU A 10 25.77 37.48 -6.63
C LEU A 10 24.70 37.08 -5.60
N LEU A 11 23.67 37.92 -5.42
CA LEU A 11 22.56 37.66 -4.47
C LEU A 11 21.63 36.53 -4.96
N HIS A 12 21.46 36.38 -6.28
CA HIS A 12 20.65 35.29 -6.85
C HIS A 12 21.40 33.95 -6.87
N VAL A 13 22.73 33.96 -7.07
CA VAL A 13 23.55 32.74 -7.00
C VAL A 13 23.61 32.16 -5.58
N LEU A 14 23.58 33.02 -4.55
CA LEU A 14 23.57 32.58 -3.14
C LEU A 14 22.19 32.08 -2.67
N LEU A 15 21.10 32.45 -3.34
CA LEU A 15 19.75 31.98 -2.99
C LEU A 15 19.43 30.60 -3.58
N VAL A 16 19.95 30.28 -4.77
CA VAL A 16 19.75 28.97 -5.42
C VAL A 16 20.53 27.85 -4.73
N LEU A 17 21.62 28.16 -4.00
CA LEU A 17 22.44 27.15 -3.33
C LEU A 17 21.88 26.63 -1.98
N LYS A 18 20.73 27.15 -1.51
CA LYS A 18 20.07 26.65 -0.29
C LYS A 18 19.05 25.54 -0.55
N LEU A 19 18.82 25.16 -1.80
CA LEU A 19 17.90 24.07 -2.16
C LEU A 19 18.64 22.73 -2.36
N VAL A 20 19.61 22.45 -1.50
CA VAL A 20 20.17 21.09 -1.35
C VAL A 20 19.86 20.64 0.07
N THR A 21 18.57 20.45 0.36
CA THR A 21 18.17 19.66 1.51
C THR A 21 18.55 18.22 1.22
N SER A 22 19.49 17.71 2.02
CA SER A 22 19.94 16.33 2.02
C SER A 22 18.76 15.39 2.20
N VAL A 23 18.37 14.69 1.14
CA VAL A 23 17.54 13.48 1.29
C VAL A 23 18.50 12.38 1.75
N PHE A 24 18.65 12.23 3.06
CA PHE A 24 19.18 11.00 3.64
C PHE A 24 18.04 9.98 3.63
N GLY A 25 18.00 9.15 2.60
CA GLY A 25 17.10 7.99 2.55
C GLY A 25 17.90 6.72 2.64
N HIS A 26 18.38 6.33 3.82
CA HIS A 26 18.84 4.97 4.12
C HIS A 26 18.25 4.54 5.47
N GLY A 27 17.23 3.70 5.42
CA GLY A 27 16.79 2.85 6.54
C GLY A 27 17.30 1.44 6.28
N GLY A 28 17.69 0.72 7.34
CA GLY A 28 18.08 -0.69 7.25
C GLY A 28 16.97 -1.53 6.61
N HIS A 29 17.35 -2.68 6.05
CA HIS A 29 16.44 -3.60 5.36
C HIS A 29 15.48 -4.34 6.30
N ASP A 30 15.52 -4.05 7.60
CA ASP A 30 14.68 -4.71 8.60
C ASP A 30 13.35 -3.96 8.75
N GLN A 31 12.24 -4.70 8.59
CA GLN A 31 10.91 -4.17 8.92
C GLN A 31 10.85 -3.84 10.41
N ALA A 32 10.46 -2.60 10.72
CA ALA A 32 10.22 -2.21 12.10
C ALA A 32 9.08 -3.06 12.70
N PRO A 33 9.12 -3.43 13.99
CA PRO A 33 8.05 -4.22 14.60
C PRO A 33 6.68 -3.55 14.44
N ILE A 34 5.72 -4.27 13.84
CA ILE A 34 4.34 -3.79 13.66
C ILE A 34 3.61 -3.85 15.02
N ALA A 35 2.94 -2.77 15.42
CA ALA A 35 2.18 -2.76 16.66
C ALA A 35 0.97 -3.72 16.58
N PRO A 36 0.60 -4.44 17.65
CA PRO A 36 -0.46 -5.46 17.60
C PRO A 36 -1.83 -4.94 17.15
N ASP A 37 -2.15 -3.69 17.48
CA ASP A 37 -3.42 -2.99 17.21
C ASP A 37 -3.43 -2.19 15.89
N THR A 38 -2.39 -2.34 15.06
CA THR A 38 -2.32 -1.73 13.73
C THR A 38 -3.45 -2.25 12.84
N ASP A 39 -4.05 -1.37 12.03
CA ASP A 39 -5.10 -1.75 11.08
C ASP A 39 -4.58 -2.73 10.01
N TRP A 40 -5.51 -3.46 9.41
CA TRP A 40 -5.19 -4.51 8.45
C TRP A 40 -4.43 -3.98 7.22
N ALA A 41 -4.81 -2.82 6.69
CA ALA A 41 -4.15 -2.25 5.51
C ALA A 41 -2.68 -1.91 5.80
N THR A 42 -2.40 -1.38 7.00
CA THR A 42 -1.02 -1.10 7.40
C THR A 42 -0.20 -2.38 7.61
N LYS A 43 -0.78 -3.41 8.23
CA LYS A 43 -0.13 -4.74 8.34
C LYS A 43 0.15 -5.33 6.97
N HIS A 44 -0.85 -5.31 6.09
CA HIS A 44 -0.75 -5.77 4.70
C HIS A 44 0.40 -5.08 3.96
N MET A 45 0.46 -3.74 3.99
CA MET A 45 1.52 -2.99 3.30
C MET A 45 2.91 -3.25 3.88
N ALA A 46 3.02 -3.48 5.20
CA ALA A 46 4.30 -3.80 5.81
C ALA A 46 4.75 -5.24 5.50
N GLU A 47 3.85 -6.21 5.55
CA GLU A 47 4.15 -7.65 5.41
C GLU A 47 4.26 -8.10 3.94
N GLU A 48 3.46 -7.53 3.03
CA GLU A 48 3.42 -7.96 1.60
C GLU A 48 4.16 -6.99 0.68
N HIS A 49 4.33 -5.73 1.07
CA HIS A 49 4.96 -4.70 0.22
C HIS A 49 6.21 -4.07 0.79
N HIS A 50 6.54 -4.34 2.05
CA HIS A 50 7.64 -3.67 2.75
C HIS A 50 7.50 -2.14 2.80
N ILE A 51 6.26 -1.63 2.80
CA ILE A 51 5.92 -0.21 2.82
C ILE A 51 5.31 0.17 4.17
N ASN A 52 6.09 0.92 4.95
CA ASN A 52 5.69 1.41 6.28
C ASN A 52 5.02 2.79 6.28
N SER A 53 4.91 3.43 5.11
CA SER A 53 4.27 4.74 4.94
C SER A 53 3.63 4.84 3.57
N PHE A 54 2.31 5.01 3.55
CA PHE A 54 1.51 5.14 2.34
C PHE A 54 0.31 6.05 2.62
N ASP A 55 -0.32 6.54 1.56
CA ASP A 55 -1.64 7.17 1.62
C ASP A 55 -2.69 6.27 0.97
N ALA A 56 -3.98 6.60 1.17
CA ALA A 56 -5.08 5.83 0.62
C ALA A 56 -5.04 5.73 -0.92
N GLY A 57 -4.52 6.76 -1.60
CA GLY A 57 -4.41 6.75 -3.05
C GLY A 57 -3.35 5.77 -3.55
N SER A 58 -2.22 5.72 -2.85
CA SER A 58 -1.11 4.79 -3.11
C SER A 58 -1.52 3.36 -2.82
N PHE A 59 -2.25 3.13 -1.72
CA PHE A 59 -2.87 1.82 -1.44
C PHE A 59 -3.82 1.43 -2.59
N PHE A 60 -4.76 2.31 -2.95
CA PHE A 60 -5.71 2.03 -4.03
C PHE A 60 -5.02 1.60 -5.33
N ASN A 61 -4.08 2.42 -5.81
CA ASN A 61 -3.43 2.21 -7.10
C ASN A 61 -2.58 0.94 -7.13
N LEU A 62 -1.99 0.54 -6.00
CA LEU A 62 -1.17 -0.66 -5.92
C LEU A 62 -2.00 -1.96 -6.04
N HIS A 63 -3.29 -1.88 -5.71
CA HIS A 63 -4.22 -3.01 -5.71
C HIS A 63 -5.27 -2.91 -6.82
N ASP A 64 -5.18 -1.88 -7.67
CA ASP A 64 -5.90 -1.78 -8.94
C ASP A 64 -5.08 -2.53 -10.00
N TYR A 65 -5.15 -3.87 -9.98
CA TYR A 65 -4.20 -4.74 -10.67
C TYR A 65 -4.23 -4.59 -12.20
N ASP A 66 -5.36 -4.17 -12.77
CA ASP A 66 -5.50 -3.89 -14.20
C ASP A 66 -5.45 -2.40 -14.56
N SER A 67 -5.23 -1.53 -13.56
CA SER A 67 -5.19 -0.07 -13.70
C SER A 67 -6.47 0.51 -14.32
N SER A 68 -7.63 -0.09 -14.04
CA SER A 68 -8.93 0.35 -14.53
C SER A 68 -9.46 1.60 -13.81
N GLY A 69 -8.87 1.95 -12.67
CA GLY A 69 -9.34 3.01 -11.77
C GLY A 69 -10.44 2.55 -10.81
N THR A 70 -10.72 1.24 -10.77
CA THR A 70 -11.75 0.62 -9.92
C THR A 70 -11.29 -0.72 -9.39
N TRP A 71 -11.54 -1.01 -8.11
CA TRP A 71 -11.43 -2.38 -7.60
C TRP A 71 -12.69 -3.16 -7.93
N THR A 72 -12.52 -4.20 -8.72
CA THR A 72 -13.51 -5.23 -8.99
C THR A 72 -13.62 -6.23 -7.82
N PRO A 73 -14.64 -7.11 -7.81
CA PRO A 73 -14.69 -8.25 -6.90
C PRO A 73 -13.43 -9.11 -6.91
N ASP A 74 -12.75 -9.23 -8.06
CA ASP A 74 -11.54 -10.03 -8.20
C ASP A 74 -10.32 -9.31 -7.62
N ASP A 75 -10.23 -7.99 -7.78
CA ASP A 75 -9.19 -7.19 -7.12
C ASP A 75 -9.32 -7.30 -5.59
N ILE A 76 -10.54 -7.19 -5.06
CA ILE A 76 -10.80 -7.38 -3.63
C ILE A 76 -10.40 -8.80 -3.18
N ARG A 77 -10.74 -9.83 -3.97
CA ARG A 77 -10.33 -11.21 -3.66
C ARG A 77 -8.83 -11.35 -3.62
N ARG A 78 -8.13 -10.76 -4.58
CA ARG A 78 -6.67 -10.83 -4.69
C ARG A 78 -6.00 -10.11 -3.52
N THR A 79 -6.40 -8.88 -3.23
CA THR A 79 -5.90 -8.09 -2.08
C THR A 79 -5.99 -8.84 -0.76
N TYR A 80 -7.09 -9.56 -0.51
CA TYR A 80 -7.28 -10.37 0.70
C TYR A 80 -6.70 -11.79 0.61
N GLY A 81 -5.92 -12.13 -0.42
CA GLY A 81 -5.31 -13.45 -0.60
C GLY A 81 -6.32 -14.58 -0.82
N LEU A 82 -7.56 -14.27 -1.21
CA LEU A 82 -8.65 -15.26 -1.32
C LEU A 82 -8.51 -16.19 -2.53
N MET A 83 -7.54 -15.91 -3.40
CA MET A 83 -7.20 -16.71 -4.58
C MET A 83 -5.94 -17.56 -4.36
N ASP A 84 -5.25 -17.37 -3.23
CA ASP A 84 -4.01 -18.06 -2.89
C ASP A 84 -4.25 -19.46 -2.28
N GLU A 85 -3.25 -20.33 -2.39
CA GLU A 85 -3.26 -21.69 -1.85
C GLU A 85 -3.43 -21.71 -0.31
N SER A 86 -2.92 -20.70 0.41
CA SER A 86 -3.11 -20.56 1.86
C SER A 86 -4.58 -20.44 2.27
N THR A 87 -5.43 -19.91 1.39
CA THR A 87 -6.88 -19.76 1.62
C THR A 87 -7.73 -20.79 0.88
N LYS A 88 -7.12 -21.84 0.31
CA LYS A 88 -7.86 -22.91 -0.42
C LYS A 88 -8.95 -23.60 0.41
N ASN A 89 -8.76 -23.67 1.73
CA ASN A 89 -9.70 -24.31 2.65
C ASN A 89 -10.81 -23.36 3.12
N VAL A 90 -10.73 -22.07 2.77
CA VAL A 90 -11.77 -21.09 3.08
C VAL A 90 -12.95 -21.34 2.13
N PRO A 91 -14.17 -21.59 2.64
CA PRO A 91 -15.33 -21.81 1.78
C PRO A 91 -15.63 -20.62 0.88
N GLU A 92 -16.08 -20.85 -0.36
CA GLU A 92 -16.42 -19.76 -1.29
C GLU A 92 -17.48 -18.80 -0.76
N GLU A 93 -18.42 -19.29 0.07
CA GLU A 93 -19.39 -18.41 0.74
C GLU A 93 -18.69 -17.39 1.66
N ARG A 94 -17.65 -17.80 2.39
CA ARG A 94 -16.86 -16.91 3.24
C ARG A 94 -16.06 -15.92 2.41
N LYS A 95 -15.49 -16.35 1.28
CA LYS A 95 -14.78 -15.46 0.35
C LYS A 95 -15.73 -14.41 -0.26
N ALA A 96 -16.93 -14.82 -0.64
CA ALA A 96 -17.97 -13.90 -1.13
C ALA A 96 -18.43 -12.91 -0.05
N GLN A 97 -18.51 -13.32 1.23
CA GLN A 97 -18.81 -12.41 2.34
C GLN A 97 -17.74 -11.33 2.53
N VAL A 98 -16.46 -11.64 2.32
CA VAL A 98 -15.36 -10.64 2.36
C VAL A 98 -15.58 -9.58 1.29
N VAL A 99 -15.76 -10.00 0.03
CA VAL A 99 -16.02 -9.09 -1.08
C VAL A 99 -17.23 -8.21 -0.80
N LYS A 100 -18.34 -8.83 -0.37
CA LYS A 100 -19.56 -8.09 -0.04
C LYS A 100 -19.33 -7.06 1.05
N ALA A 101 -18.59 -7.39 2.11
CA ALA A 101 -18.33 -6.47 3.21
C ALA A 101 -17.52 -5.25 2.76
N VAL A 102 -16.56 -5.43 1.84
CA VAL A 102 -15.79 -4.31 1.27
C VAL A 102 -16.67 -3.41 0.39
N LEU A 103 -17.50 -4.01 -0.49
CA LEU A 103 -18.45 -3.25 -1.30
C LEU A 103 -19.47 -2.50 -0.43
N ASP A 104 -20.07 -3.16 0.57
CA ASP A 104 -20.99 -2.53 1.53
C ASP A 104 -20.35 -1.34 2.27
N LEU A 105 -19.03 -1.34 2.42
CA LEU A 105 -18.28 -0.27 3.09
C LEU A 105 -18.00 0.91 2.15
N PHE A 106 -17.55 0.65 0.93
CA PHE A 106 -17.02 1.68 0.03
C PHE A 106 -17.87 1.97 -1.22
N ASP A 107 -18.52 0.98 -1.83
CA ASP A 107 -19.33 1.16 -3.05
C ASP A 107 -20.60 1.95 -2.73
N ARG A 108 -20.60 3.26 -3.01
CA ARG A 108 -21.70 4.20 -2.67
C ARG A 108 -22.66 4.38 -3.83
N ASP A 109 -22.21 4.15 -5.05
CA ASP A 109 -23.06 4.23 -6.23
C ASP A 109 -23.71 2.89 -6.62
N ALA A 110 -23.39 1.81 -5.90
CA ALA A 110 -23.88 0.45 -6.10
C ALA A 110 -23.51 -0.12 -7.49
N SER A 111 -22.35 0.27 -7.99
CA SER A 111 -21.80 -0.22 -9.27
C SER A 111 -21.29 -1.66 -9.19
N GLY A 112 -21.08 -2.20 -7.98
CA GLY A 112 -20.45 -3.49 -7.75
C GLY A 112 -18.92 -3.44 -7.80
N THR A 113 -18.33 -2.25 -7.87
CA THR A 113 -16.90 -2.01 -7.78
C THR A 113 -16.62 -0.89 -6.77
N VAL A 114 -15.35 -0.65 -6.44
CA VAL A 114 -14.92 0.49 -5.62
C VAL A 114 -14.06 1.40 -6.46
N SER A 115 -14.51 2.62 -6.72
CA SER A 115 -13.70 3.64 -7.40
C SER A 115 -12.63 4.25 -6.50
N TYR A 116 -11.60 4.84 -7.12
CA TYR A 116 -10.58 5.63 -6.40
C TYR A 116 -11.20 6.67 -5.46
N ALA A 117 -12.24 7.37 -5.93
CA ALA A 117 -12.90 8.42 -5.15
C ALA A 117 -13.65 7.84 -3.94
N GLU A 118 -14.35 6.71 -4.11
CA GLU A 118 -15.05 6.05 -3.01
C GLU A 118 -14.09 5.55 -1.94
N PHE A 119 -12.98 4.93 -2.35
CA PHE A 119 -11.96 4.45 -1.43
C PHE A 119 -11.32 5.60 -0.65
N THR A 120 -10.79 6.60 -1.35
CA THR A 120 -10.06 7.72 -0.72
C THR A 120 -10.96 8.62 0.14
N VAL A 121 -12.20 8.88 -0.29
CA VAL A 121 -13.18 9.62 0.53
C VAL A 121 -13.62 8.78 1.73
N GLY A 122 -13.75 7.45 1.56
CA GLY A 122 -14.03 6.53 2.65
C GLY A 122 -12.95 6.54 3.73
N ASP A 123 -11.69 6.37 3.34
CA ASP A 123 -10.55 6.43 4.28
C ASP A 123 -10.43 7.79 4.97
N ALA A 124 -10.62 8.90 4.24
CA ALA A 124 -10.63 10.24 4.81
C ALA A 124 -11.76 10.46 5.84
N ARG A 125 -12.82 9.64 5.80
CA ARG A 125 -13.91 9.60 6.80
C ARG A 125 -13.66 8.62 7.94
N GLY A 126 -12.50 7.97 7.95
CA GLY A 126 -12.10 7.00 8.98
C GLY A 126 -12.60 5.58 8.72
N LEU A 127 -13.09 5.27 7.51
CA LEU A 127 -13.36 3.86 7.16
C LEU A 127 -12.03 3.12 7.05
N LYS A 128 -12.01 1.88 7.55
CA LYS A 128 -10.83 1.00 7.50
C LYS A 128 -11.23 -0.33 6.91
N LEU A 129 -10.33 -0.91 6.11
CA LEU A 129 -10.47 -2.26 5.58
C LEU A 129 -10.56 -3.25 6.77
N PRO A 130 -11.60 -4.10 6.85
CA PRO A 130 -11.75 -5.02 7.96
C PRO A 130 -10.70 -6.13 7.95
N ASP A 131 -10.16 -6.47 9.12
CA ASP A 131 -9.40 -7.70 9.29
C ASP A 131 -10.38 -8.89 9.40
N PHE A 132 -10.35 -9.80 8.43
CA PHE A 132 -11.20 -11.00 8.42
C PHE A 132 -10.55 -12.22 9.09
N GLY A 133 -9.32 -12.09 9.60
CA GLY A 133 -8.55 -13.18 10.20
C GLY A 133 -8.08 -14.22 9.19
N LEU A 134 -7.89 -13.81 7.92
CA LEU A 134 -7.50 -14.70 6.82
C LEU A 134 -6.02 -14.62 6.46
N GLY A 135 -5.25 -13.83 7.20
CA GLY A 135 -3.83 -13.57 6.93
C GLY A 135 -3.59 -12.16 6.39
N PRO A 136 -2.34 -11.87 5.99
CA PRO A 136 -1.93 -10.54 5.55
C PRO A 136 -2.59 -10.11 4.25
N GLY A 137 -2.95 -11.03 3.35
CA GLY A 137 -3.43 -10.74 2.01
C GLY A 137 -2.56 -11.47 0.98
N HIS A 138 -2.53 -10.99 -0.27
CA HIS A 138 -1.55 -11.45 -1.27
C HIS A 138 -1.41 -10.46 -2.43
N HIS A 139 -0.19 -10.25 -2.94
CA HIS A 139 0.04 -9.37 -4.10
C HIS A 139 0.56 -10.02 -5.38
N GLY A 140 1.29 -11.13 -5.31
CA GLY A 140 2.03 -11.68 -6.43
C GLY A 140 1.41 -12.90 -7.11
N ASP A 141 2.12 -13.43 -8.11
CA ASP A 141 1.97 -14.82 -8.54
C ASP A 141 2.90 -15.72 -7.72
N ASP A 142 2.46 -16.96 -7.53
CA ASP A 142 2.91 -17.91 -6.52
C ASP A 142 4.44 -18.22 -6.53
N GLU A 143 5.13 -17.88 -7.62
CA GLU A 143 6.53 -18.26 -7.86
C GLU A 143 7.52 -17.17 -7.43
N TYR A 144 7.20 -15.87 -7.56
CA TYR A 144 8.10 -14.80 -7.11
C TYR A 144 8.03 -14.59 -5.59
N GLU A 145 6.82 -14.64 -5.01
CA GLU A 145 6.59 -14.41 -3.58
C GLU A 145 7.16 -15.51 -2.68
N TYR A 146 7.16 -16.78 -3.13
CA TYR A 146 7.75 -17.86 -2.34
C TYR A 146 9.23 -17.60 -2.08
N GLU A 147 9.99 -17.11 -3.06
CA GLU A 147 11.44 -16.92 -2.89
C GLU A 147 11.76 -15.78 -1.92
N ILE A 148 11.06 -14.65 -1.99
CA ILE A 148 11.25 -13.53 -1.06
C ILE A 148 10.70 -13.84 0.33
N HIS A 149 9.48 -14.33 0.48
CA HIS A 149 8.92 -14.68 1.79
C HIS A 149 9.66 -15.86 2.44
N HIS A 150 10.15 -16.83 1.68
CA HIS A 150 10.95 -17.94 2.21
C HIS A 150 12.35 -17.46 2.61
N PHE A 151 12.98 -16.59 1.82
CA PHE A 151 14.28 -16.02 2.18
C PHE A 151 14.19 -15.15 3.43
N GLU A 152 13.22 -14.25 3.53
CA GLU A 152 13.04 -13.40 4.71
C GLU A 152 12.70 -14.20 5.96
N LYS A 153 11.91 -15.28 5.83
CA LYS A 153 11.54 -16.12 6.97
C LYS A 153 12.63 -17.07 7.44
N TYR A 154 13.46 -17.58 6.54
CA TYR A 154 14.39 -18.68 6.85
C TYR A 154 15.87 -18.37 6.59
N HIS A 155 16.18 -17.23 5.96
CA HIS A 155 17.51 -16.83 5.51
C HIS A 155 17.87 -15.36 5.78
N ASP A 156 17.11 -14.67 6.64
CA ASP A 156 17.54 -13.43 7.31
C ASP A 156 18.93 -13.65 7.97
N GLU A 157 19.81 -12.65 7.87
CA GLU A 157 21.17 -12.63 8.42
C GLU A 157 21.25 -12.76 9.97
N ASN A 158 20.12 -12.94 10.66
CA ASN A 158 20.02 -13.13 12.11
C ASN A 158 19.92 -14.59 12.63
N THR A 159 20.29 -15.61 11.86
CA THR A 159 20.43 -17.00 12.39
C THR A 159 21.81 -17.30 12.99
#